data_AF-A0A6G2Q5K0-F1
#
_entry.id   AF-A0A6G2Q5K0-F1
#
_cell.length_a   1.000
_cell.length_b   1.000
_cell.length_c   1.000
_cell.angle_alpha   90.00
_cell.angle_beta   90.00
_cell.angle_gamma   90.00
#
_symmetry.space_group_name_H-M   'P 1'
#
loop_
_entity.id
_entity.type
_entity.pdbx_description
1 polymer ?
#
loop_
_entity_poly.entity_id
_entity_poly.type
_entity_poly.pdbx_seq_one_letter_code
_entity_poly.pdbx_strand_id
1 'polypeptide(L)'
;MRVELPRVVLDQLRSVSWYGGWEVSTAHTRSRALLMREYMRRAALWAQACGARAEWPFFDVTEFVDPALSLDPDVEADWKNS
;
A
#
# COMPACT_ATOMS: atom_id res chain seq x y z
N MET A 1 -24.23 6.46 4.48
CA MET A 1 -23.13 7.43 4.28
C MET A 1 -21.80 6.75 4.66
N ARG A 2 -21.08 6.17 3.69
CA ARG A 2 -19.74 5.56 3.89
C ARG A 2 -18.85 5.65 2.62
N VAL A 3 -19.13 6.62 1.75
CA VAL A 3 -18.42 6.78 0.45
C VAL A 3 -17.24 7.78 0.56
N GLU A 4 -17.06 8.45 1.70
CA GLU A 4 -16.05 9.51 1.85
C GLU A 4 -14.65 8.99 2.21
N LEU A 5 -14.52 7.79 2.79
CA LEU A 5 -13.22 7.26 3.23
C LEU A 5 -12.21 7.02 2.10
N PRO A 6 -12.60 6.45 0.93
CA PRO A 6 -11.64 6.20 -0.15
C PRO A 6 -11.02 7.48 -0.72
N ARG A 7 -11.84 8.54 -0.94
CA ARG A 7 -11.37 9.84 -1.44
C ARG A 7 -10.44 10.52 -0.43
N VAL A 8 -10.81 10.54 0.85
CA VAL A 8 -9.96 11.11 1.91
C VAL A 8 -8.61 10.41 1.99
N VAL A 9 -8.58 9.07 1.88
CA VAL A 9 -7.32 8.31 1.87
C VAL A 9 -6.51 8.60 0.61
N LEU A 10 -7.12 8.68 -0.56
CA LEU A 10 -6.44 9.02 -1.81
C LEU A 10 -5.82 10.42 -1.75
N ASP A 11 -6.56 11.41 -1.26
CA ASP A 11 -6.05 12.79 -1.09
C ASP A 11 -4.89 12.85 -0.10
N GLN A 12 -4.97 12.09 1.00
CA GLN A 12 -3.86 11.95 1.94
C GLN A 12 -2.62 11.34 1.29
N LEU A 13 -2.77 10.24 0.54
CA LEU A 13 -1.65 9.58 -0.15
C LEU A 13 -0.99 10.51 -1.18
N ARG A 14 -1.79 11.34 -1.88
CA ARG A 14 -1.30 12.35 -2.83
C ARG A 14 -0.57 13.50 -2.16
N SER A 15 -0.98 13.88 -0.94
CA SER A 15 -0.34 14.96 -0.19
C SER A 15 1.07 14.61 0.32
N VAL A 16 1.44 13.33 0.32
CA VAL A 16 2.77 12.88 0.74
C VAL A 16 3.81 13.31 -0.32
N SER A 17 4.76 14.15 0.08
CA SER A 17 5.95 14.43 -0.74
C SER A 17 6.87 13.21 -0.73
N TRP A 18 6.73 12.34 -1.73
CA TRP A 18 7.57 11.15 -1.92
C TRP A 18 9.02 11.49 -2.29
N TYR A 19 9.24 12.71 -2.77
CA TYR A 19 10.56 13.25 -3.09
C TYR A 19 11.06 14.08 -1.91
N GLY A 20 12.19 13.67 -1.34
CA GLY A 20 12.94 14.41 -0.35
C GLY A 20 14.41 14.51 -0.77
N GLY A 21 15.09 15.56 -0.36
CA GLY A 21 16.54 15.68 -0.54
C GLY A 21 17.28 14.51 0.12
N TRP A 22 18.51 14.26 -0.33
CA TRP A 22 19.36 13.17 0.18
C TRP A 22 19.58 13.20 1.71
N GLU A 23 19.49 14.39 2.31
CA GLU A 23 19.55 14.59 3.76
C GLU A 23 18.32 14.03 4.50
N VAL A 24 17.12 14.22 3.95
CA VAL A 24 15.86 13.70 4.53
C VAL A 24 15.76 12.19 4.36
N SER A 25 16.28 11.65 3.25
CA SER A 25 16.26 10.20 2.99
C SER A 25 17.19 9.41 3.91
N THR A 26 18.31 10.00 4.33
CA THR A 26 19.29 9.40 5.25
C THR A 26 18.92 9.59 6.72
N ALA A 27 18.25 10.70 7.08
CA ALA A 27 17.79 10.96 8.46
C ALA A 27 16.80 9.89 9.00
N HIS A 28 16.06 9.23 8.12
CA HIS A 28 15.01 8.27 8.49
C HIS A 28 15.33 6.80 8.14
N THR A 29 16.59 6.48 7.81
CA THR A 29 16.98 5.11 7.39
C THR A 29 16.56 4.03 8.40
N ARG A 30 16.71 4.29 9.70
CA ARG A 30 16.33 3.33 10.75
C ARG A 30 14.82 3.08 10.78
N SER A 31 14.02 4.14 10.71
CA SER A 31 12.55 4.02 10.69
C SER A 31 12.08 3.29 9.44
N ARG A 32 12.68 3.58 8.27
CA ARG A 32 12.38 2.87 7.00
C ARG A 32 12.72 1.39 7.08
N ALA A 33 13.86 1.03 7.68
CA ALA A 33 14.24 -0.38 7.86
C ALA A 33 13.24 -1.12 8.76
N LEU A 34 12.77 -0.48 9.84
CA LEU A 34 11.75 -1.05 10.72
C LEU A 34 10.40 -1.23 10.00
N LEU A 35 9.98 -0.23 9.22
CA LEU A 35 8.76 -0.31 8.40
C LEU A 35 8.85 -1.41 7.35
N MET A 36 9.99 -1.53 6.67
CA MET A 36 10.21 -2.59 5.68
C MET A 36 10.18 -3.98 6.33
N ARG A 37 10.80 -4.13 7.51
CA ARG A 37 10.75 -5.39 8.28
C ARG A 37 9.32 -5.76 8.67
N GLU A 38 8.54 -4.79 9.16
CA GLU A 38 7.15 -5.04 9.54
C GLU A 38 6.27 -5.33 8.32
N TYR A 39 6.49 -4.63 7.21
CA TYR A 39 5.85 -4.92 5.92
C TYR A 39 6.12 -6.36 5.50
N MET A 40 7.40 -6.78 5.43
CA MET A 40 7.78 -8.14 5.04
C MET A 40 7.16 -9.20 5.97
N ARG A 41 7.13 -8.93 7.29
CA ARG A 41 6.51 -9.83 8.27
C ARG A 41 5.02 -10.00 8.00
N ARG A 42 4.29 -8.91 7.76
CA ARG A 42 2.85 -8.96 7.46
C ARG A 42 2.59 -9.61 6.10
N ALA A 43 3.39 -9.30 5.08
CA ALA A 43 3.31 -9.92 3.76
C ALA A 43 3.51 -11.44 3.85
N ALA A 44 4.46 -11.92 4.67
CA ALA A 44 4.67 -13.36 4.87
C ALA A 44 3.47 -14.05 5.55
N LEU A 45 2.86 -13.40 6.54
CA LEU A 45 1.65 -13.90 7.21
C LEU A 45 0.48 -14.00 6.23
N TRP A 46 0.29 -12.98 5.40
CA TRP A 46 -0.75 -12.98 4.36
C TRP A 46 -0.50 -14.03 3.28
N ALA A 47 0.74 -14.14 2.79
CA ALA A 47 1.10 -15.16 1.81
C ALA A 47 0.86 -16.59 2.35
N GLN A 48 1.04 -16.80 3.65
CA GLN A 48 0.68 -18.06 4.29
C GLN A 48 -0.84 -18.25 4.39
N ALA A 49 -1.57 -17.25 4.86
CA ALA A 49 -3.03 -17.35 5.05
C ALA A 49 -3.78 -17.53 3.73
N CYS A 50 -3.28 -16.91 2.66
CA CYS A 50 -3.88 -16.91 1.33
C CYS A 50 -3.35 -18.03 0.40
N GLY A 51 -2.35 -18.80 0.83
CA GLY A 51 -1.67 -19.77 -0.04
C GLY A 51 -0.73 -19.17 -1.10
N ALA A 52 -0.52 -17.85 -1.12
CA ALA A 52 0.29 -17.11 -2.08
C ALA A 52 1.81 -17.12 -1.78
N ARG A 53 2.36 -18.20 -1.21
CA ARG A 53 3.78 -18.27 -0.80
C ARG A 53 4.76 -18.06 -1.96
N ALA A 54 4.38 -18.42 -3.19
CA ALA A 54 5.21 -18.28 -4.38
C ALA A 54 5.37 -16.82 -4.84
N GLU A 55 4.50 -15.92 -4.39
CA GLU A 55 4.43 -14.52 -4.84
C GLU A 55 4.98 -13.55 -3.80
N TRP A 56 5.28 -14.06 -2.61
CA TRP A 56 6.06 -13.33 -1.62
C TRP A 56 7.43 -12.93 -2.21
N PRO A 57 7.96 -11.72 -1.97
CA PRO A 57 7.55 -10.76 -0.94
C PRO A 57 6.63 -9.62 -1.38
N PHE A 58 6.46 -9.41 -2.68
CA PHE A 58 5.69 -8.29 -3.23
C PHE A 58 4.56 -8.84 -4.08
N PHE A 59 3.34 -8.78 -3.54
CA PHE A 59 2.14 -9.25 -4.20
C PHE A 59 0.95 -8.40 -3.75
N ASP A 60 -0.10 -8.37 -4.56
CA ASP A 60 -1.36 -7.77 -4.16
C ASP A 60 -2.17 -8.78 -3.34
N VAL A 61 -2.24 -8.56 -2.03
CA VAL A 61 -2.99 -9.43 -1.12
C VAL A 61 -4.49 -9.45 -1.44
N THR A 62 -5.02 -8.39 -2.06
CA THR A 62 -6.45 -8.28 -2.34
C THR A 62 -6.90 -9.28 -3.39
N GLU A 63 -6.05 -9.60 -4.38
CA GLU A 63 -6.30 -10.63 -5.39
C GLU A 63 -6.55 -12.02 -4.77
N PHE A 64 -6.02 -12.27 -3.56
CA PHE A 64 -6.19 -13.54 -2.86
C PHE A 64 -7.29 -13.54 -1.81
N VAL A 65 -7.54 -12.39 -1.18
CA VAL A 65 -8.52 -12.27 -0.08
C VAL A 65 -9.92 -12.07 -0.63
N ASP A 66 -10.07 -11.20 -1.63
CA ASP A 66 -11.34 -10.89 -2.25
C ASP A 66 -11.12 -10.46 -3.71
N PRO A 67 -11.13 -11.42 -4.66
CA PRO A 67 -10.96 -11.12 -6.08
C PRO A 67 -12.07 -10.24 -6.68
N ALA A 68 -13.20 -10.11 -6.00
CA ALA A 68 -14.30 -9.24 -6.42
C ALA A 68 -14.16 -7.82 -5.85
N LEU A 69 -13.16 -7.57 -5.00
CA LEU A 69 -12.84 -6.25 -4.50
C LEU A 69 -12.47 -5.36 -5.69
N SER A 70 -13.27 -4.32 -5.89
CA SER A 70 -13.01 -3.29 -6.88
C SER A 70 -13.04 -1.93 -6.20
N LEU A 71 -12.22 -1.02 -6.71
CA LEU A 71 -12.29 0.38 -6.30
C LEU A 71 -13.59 1.00 -6.81
N ASP A 72 -14.06 2.01 -6.09
CA ASP A 72 -15.14 2.85 -6.60
C ASP A 72 -14.70 3.46 -7.95
N PRO A 73 -15.53 3.43 -9.01
CA PRO A 73 -15.13 3.86 -10.35
C PRO A 73 -14.57 5.29 -10.40
N ASP A 74 -15.08 6.19 -9.56
CA ASP A 74 -14.59 7.56 -9.46
C ASP A 74 -13.15 7.58 -8.91
N VAL A 75 -12.88 6.78 -7.89
CA VAL A 75 -11.57 6.68 -7.23
C VAL A 75 -10.57 6.00 -8.17
N GLU A 76 -11.01 4.99 -8.91
CA GLU A 76 -10.18 4.31 -9.91
C GLU A 76 -9.80 5.24 -11.07
N ALA A 77 -10.75 6.04 -11.56
CA ALA A 77 -10.50 7.04 -12.60
C ALA A 77 -9.53 8.12 -12.12
N ASP A 78 -9.68 8.58 -10.86
CA ASP A 78 -8.78 9.54 -10.26
C ASP A 78 -7.35 8.98 -10.13
N TRP A 79 -7.20 7.72 -9.70
CA TRP A 79 -5.90 7.05 -9.58
C TRP A 79 -5.15 6.96 -10.91
N LYS A 80 -5.82 6.56 -12.01
CA LYS A 80 -5.19 6.37 -13.34
C LYS A 80 -4.67 7.66 -13.98
N ASN A 81 -5.14 8.82 -13.52
CA ASN A 81 -4.75 10.13 -14.04
C ASN A 81 -3.66 10.83 -13.21
N SER A 82 -3.11 10.19 -12.17
CA SER A 82 -1.98 10.68 -11.34
C SER A 82 -0.65 10.12 -11.82
#